data_AF-A0AA51RF36-F1
#
_entry.id   AF-A0AA51RF36-F1
#
_cell.length_a   1.000
_cell.length_b   1.000
_cell.length_c   1.000
_cell.angle_alpha   90.00
_cell.angle_beta   90.00
_cell.angle_gamma   90.00
#
_symmetry.space_group_name_H-M   'P 1'
#
loop_
_entity.id
_entity.type
_entity.pdbx_description
1 polymer ?
#
loop_
_entity_poly.entity_id
_entity_poly.type
_entity_poly.pdbx_seq_one_letter_code
_entity_poly.pdbx_strand_id
1 'polypeptide(L)'
;MTSSFILFRSYIIFVLLFLLPASLLITKQIYSVLKINLSIYNLTNHFKKKQLTVLNDQFYVGLLNVYLERQNFFLSISLSELYLSLFPVQRNLAYKSLGQCYQQNGFFYVAEYYYLLYLSISNDSLSVLSSLLEIYIYLDNHNKISFVEDQIAQLRNLNSCDDSL
;
A
#
# COMPACT_ATOMS: atom_id res chain seq x y z
N MET A 1 -32.72 33.47 39.53
CA MET A 1 -31.41 33.78 38.92
C MET A 1 -30.38 32.65 39.07
N THR A 2 -30.52 31.72 40.03
CA THR A 2 -29.61 30.58 40.19
C THR A 2 -29.76 29.50 39.11
N SER A 3 -30.97 29.30 38.58
CA SER A 3 -31.26 28.30 37.53
C SER A 3 -30.55 28.59 36.20
N SER A 4 -30.44 29.86 35.79
CA SER A 4 -29.73 30.24 34.56
C SER A 4 -28.24 29.97 34.62
N PHE A 5 -27.61 30.12 35.80
CA PHE A 5 -26.19 29.80 36.00
C PHE A 5 -25.92 28.29 35.89
N ILE A 6 -26.83 27.45 36.38
CA ILE A 6 -26.66 25.98 36.32
C ILE A 6 -26.76 25.49 34.87
N LEU A 7 -27.75 25.99 34.11
CA LEU A 7 -27.90 25.66 32.69
C LEU A 7 -26.68 26.07 31.87
N PHE A 8 -26.13 27.27 32.11
CA PHE A 8 -24.92 27.73 31.44
C PHE A 8 -23.70 26.85 31.75
N ARG A 9 -23.50 26.46 33.02
CA ARG A 9 -22.42 25.55 33.42
C ARG A 9 -22.55 24.18 32.79
N SER A 10 -23.77 23.62 32.76
CA SER A 10 -24.05 22.34 32.12
C SER A 10 -23.74 22.38 30.62
N TYR A 11 -24.15 23.45 29.94
CA TYR A 11 -23.84 23.67 28.52
C TYR A 11 -22.33 23.66 28.25
N ILE A 12 -21.54 24.40 29.04
CA ILE A 12 -20.08 24.42 28.90
C ILE A 12 -19.48 23.01 29.08
N ILE A 13 -19.96 22.25 30.07
CA ILE A 13 -19.48 20.89 30.33
C ILE A 13 -19.77 19.99 29.12
N PHE A 14 -20.98 20.05 28.55
CA PHE A 14 -21.33 19.28 27.36
C PHE A 14 -20.47 19.66 26.15
N VAL A 15 -20.26 20.96 25.93
CA VAL A 15 -19.42 21.47 24.85
C VAL A 15 -17.97 21.00 25.01
N LEU A 16 -17.40 21.07 26.22
CA LEU A 16 -16.06 20.55 26.51
C LEU A 16 -15.94 19.04 26.31
N LEU A 17 -16.96 18.29 26.75
CA LEU A 17 -17.01 16.84 26.60
C LEU A 17 -17.04 16.43 25.12
N PHE A 18 -17.62 17.25 24.24
CA PHE A 18 -17.57 17.04 22.79
C PHE A 18 -16.28 17.55 22.13
N LEU A 19 -15.75 18.70 22.57
CA LEU A 19 -14.54 19.30 22.01
C LEU A 19 -13.28 18.49 22.30
N LEU A 20 -13.17 17.85 23.46
CA LEU A 20 -12.02 17.03 23.81
C LEU A 20 -11.79 15.87 22.81
N PRO A 21 -12.75 14.95 22.57
CA PRO A 21 -12.56 13.89 21.59
C PRO A 21 -12.39 14.44 20.17
N ALA A 22 -13.13 15.49 19.79
CA ALA A 22 -12.98 16.12 18.48
C ALA A 22 -11.57 16.67 18.26
N SER A 23 -11.00 17.36 19.25
CA SER A 23 -9.64 17.91 19.17
C SER A 23 -8.58 16.82 19.08
N LEU A 24 -8.76 15.69 19.78
CA LEU A 24 -7.87 14.52 19.66
C LEU A 24 -7.91 13.90 18.25
N LEU A 25 -9.10 13.77 17.67
CA LEU A 25 -9.25 13.25 16.30
C LEU A 25 -8.56 14.17 15.28
N ILE A 26 -8.79 15.49 15.37
CA ILE A 26 -8.16 16.48 14.51
C ILE A 26 -6.62 16.45 14.68
N THR A 27 -6.14 16.39 15.92
CA THR A 27 -4.70 16.32 16.22
C THR A 27 -4.07 15.07 15.59
N LYS A 28 -4.74 13.92 15.66
CA LYS A 28 -4.27 12.67 15.02
C LYS A 28 -4.17 12.81 13.50
N GLN A 29 -5.15 13.44 12.87
CA GLN A 29 -5.12 13.69 11.42
C GLN A 29 -4.00 14.65 11.02
N ILE A 30 -3.86 15.77 11.73
CA ILE A 30 -2.79 16.76 11.49
C ILE A 30 -1.42 16.11 11.66
N TYR A 31 -1.22 15.31 12.71
CA TYR A 31 0.03 14.59 12.94
C TYR A 31 0.38 13.65 11.77
N SER A 32 -0.60 12.89 11.26
CA SER A 32 -0.41 12.02 10.10
C SER A 32 0.02 12.81 8.86
N VAL A 33 -0.67 13.92 8.55
CA VAL A 33 -0.33 14.78 7.41
C VAL A 33 1.06 15.38 7.56
N LEU A 34 1.41 15.89 8.74
CA LEU A 34 2.73 16.44 9.03
C LEU A 34 3.84 15.39 8.86
N LYS A 35 3.62 14.17 9.35
CA LYS A 35 4.59 13.06 9.24
C LYS A 35 4.89 12.75 7.76
N ILE A 36 3.86 12.67 6.92
CA ILE A 36 4.01 12.42 5.48
C ILE A 36 4.72 13.58 4.79
N ASN A 37 4.32 14.83 5.08
CA ASN A 37 4.94 16.01 4.48
C ASN A 37 6.42 16.14 4.87
N LEU A 38 6.77 15.87 6.13
CA LEU A 38 8.16 15.81 6.59
C LEU A 38 8.96 14.73 5.87
N SER A 39 8.36 13.54 5.67
CA SER A 39 8.97 12.44 4.91
C SER A 39 9.26 12.85 3.46
N ILE A 40 8.31 13.48 2.77
CA ILE A 40 8.49 13.98 1.39
C ILE A 40 9.53 15.10 1.33
N TYR A 41 9.52 16.02 2.30
CA TYR A 41 10.51 17.09 2.39
C TYR A 41 11.93 16.53 2.57
N ASN A 42 12.08 15.57 3.49
CA ASN A 42 13.36 14.88 3.70
C ASN A 42 13.82 14.17 2.43
N LEU A 43 12.92 13.44 1.76
CA LEU A 43 13.21 12.77 0.49
C LEU A 43 13.74 13.75 -0.56
N THR A 44 13.04 14.87 -0.74
CA THR A 44 13.42 15.92 -1.70
C THR A 44 14.78 16.53 -1.36
N ASN A 45 15.07 16.75 -0.07
CA ASN A 45 16.37 17.25 0.37
C ASN A 45 17.50 16.23 0.16
N HIS A 46 17.24 14.94 0.35
CA HIS A 46 18.22 13.88 0.08
C HIS A 46 18.52 13.75 -1.42
N PHE A 47 17.50 13.86 -2.28
CA PHE A 47 17.70 13.94 -3.72
C PHE A 47 18.58 15.13 -4.12
N LYS A 48 18.34 16.33 -3.56
CA LYS A 48 19.19 17.51 -3.79
C LYS A 48 20.64 17.27 -3.37
N LYS A 49 20.85 16.52 -2.28
CA LYS A 49 22.18 16.17 -1.76
C LYS A 49 22.81 14.94 -2.43
N LYS A 50 22.15 14.35 -3.44
CA LYS A 50 22.56 13.09 -4.12
C LYS A 50 22.76 11.89 -3.16
N GLN A 51 22.13 11.93 -1.98
CA GLN A 51 22.17 10.84 -1.00
C GLN A 51 21.00 9.91 -1.23
N LEU A 52 21.14 9.00 -2.19
CA LEU A 52 20.11 8.03 -2.58
C LEU A 52 19.90 6.91 -1.54
N THR A 53 20.81 6.78 -0.57
CA THR A 53 20.80 5.71 0.45
C THR A 53 19.63 5.75 1.44
N VAL A 54 18.79 6.80 1.41
CA VAL A 54 17.68 6.97 2.35
C VAL A 54 16.42 6.23 1.90
N LEU A 55 16.29 5.91 0.62
CA LEU A 55 15.13 5.18 0.10
C LEU A 55 15.32 3.68 0.38
N ASN A 56 15.04 3.27 1.62
CA ASN A 56 14.98 1.85 1.97
C ASN A 56 13.59 1.27 1.69
N ASP A 57 13.50 -0.06 1.69
CA ASP A 57 12.29 -0.81 1.36
C ASP A 57 11.12 -0.43 2.28
N GLN A 58 11.40 -0.21 3.57
CA GLN A 58 10.39 0.19 4.55
C GLN A 58 9.80 1.57 4.26
N PHE A 59 10.65 2.54 3.93
CA PHE A 59 10.24 3.89 3.56
C PHE A 59 9.44 3.88 2.27
N TYR A 60 9.91 3.13 1.27
CA TYR A 60 9.22 2.95 0.00
C TYR A 60 7.81 2.34 0.21
N VAL A 61 7.71 1.21 0.91
CA VAL A 61 6.42 0.57 1.19
C VAL A 61 5.50 1.49 1.99
N GLY A 62 6.05 2.19 2.99
CA GLY A 62 5.29 3.14 3.79
C GLY A 62 4.70 4.29 2.96
N LEU A 63 5.50 4.88 2.07
CA LEU A 63 5.07 5.97 1.21
C LEU A 63 4.11 5.50 0.11
N LEU A 64 4.36 4.32 -0.47
CA LEU A 64 3.48 3.69 -1.44
C LEU A 64 2.09 3.43 -0.85
N ASN A 65 2.03 2.83 0.35
CA ASN A 65 0.76 2.56 1.03
C ASN A 65 -0.03 3.85 1.27
N VAL A 66 0.64 4.92 1.69
CA VAL A 66 0.00 6.25 1.85
C VAL A 66 -0.58 6.76 0.53
N TYR A 67 0.12 6.59 -0.59
CA TYR A 67 -0.40 7.01 -1.90
C TYR A 67 -1.55 6.13 -2.37
N LEU A 68 -1.49 4.82 -2.14
CA LEU A 68 -2.58 3.89 -2.47
C LEU A 68 -3.84 4.16 -1.62
N GLU A 69 -3.70 4.36 -0.31
CA GLU A 69 -4.80 4.72 0.59
C GLU A 69 -5.49 6.02 0.17
N ARG A 70 -4.72 6.97 -0.38
CA ARG A 70 -5.22 8.24 -0.91
C ARG A 70 -5.68 8.17 -2.36
N GLN A 71 -5.65 6.99 -2.99
CA GLN A 71 -5.99 6.78 -4.39
C GLN A 71 -5.17 7.65 -5.36
N ASN A 72 -3.95 8.02 -4.96
CA ASN A 72 -3.03 8.82 -5.78
C ASN A 72 -2.21 7.91 -6.71
N PHE A 73 -2.89 7.24 -7.63
CA PHE A 73 -2.32 6.16 -8.43
C PHE A 73 -1.13 6.57 -9.29
N PHE A 74 -1.18 7.76 -9.88
CA PHE A 74 -0.05 8.29 -10.66
C PHE A 74 1.22 8.44 -9.81
N LEU A 75 1.08 8.89 -8.56
CA LEU A 75 2.20 9.02 -7.63
C LEU A 75 2.71 7.65 -7.18
N SER A 76 1.81 6.69 -6.94
CA SER A 76 2.20 5.30 -6.62
C SER A 76 3.03 4.68 -7.74
N ILE A 77 2.55 4.76 -8.99
CA ILE A 77 3.26 4.25 -10.16
C ILE A 77 4.61 4.96 -10.32
N SER A 78 4.62 6.29 -10.25
CA SER A 78 5.85 7.08 -10.39
C SER A 78 6.88 6.73 -9.30
N LEU A 79 6.42 6.51 -8.08
CA LEU A 79 7.29 6.10 -6.96
C LEU A 79 7.87 4.70 -7.19
N SER A 80 7.06 3.75 -7.65
CA SER A 80 7.53 2.39 -7.94
C SER A 80 8.51 2.34 -9.11
N GLU A 81 8.26 3.10 -10.19
CA GLU A 81 9.19 3.24 -11.32
C GLU A 81 10.51 3.91 -10.88
N LEU A 82 10.42 4.96 -10.07
CA LEU A 82 11.59 5.60 -9.47
C LEU A 82 12.39 4.61 -8.62
N TYR A 83 11.73 3.85 -7.75
CA TYR A 83 12.37 2.84 -6.91
C TYR A 83 13.05 1.76 -7.76
N LEU A 84 12.39 1.28 -8.81
CA LEU A 84 12.95 0.31 -9.76
C LEU A 84 14.21 0.84 -10.45
N SER A 85 14.21 2.12 -10.84
CA SER A 85 15.35 2.77 -11.51
C SER A 85 16.56 2.95 -10.58
N LEU A 86 16.31 3.21 -9.30
CA LEU A 86 17.35 3.47 -8.30
C LEU A 86 17.90 2.18 -7.68
N PHE A 87 17.05 1.16 -7.52
CA PHE A 87 17.37 -0.09 -6.84
C PHE A 87 17.09 -1.29 -7.74
N PRO A 88 17.90 -1.49 -8.81
CA PRO A 88 17.70 -2.57 -9.76
C PRO A 88 17.93 -3.96 -9.17
N VAL A 89 18.41 -4.09 -7.94
CA VAL A 89 18.51 -5.38 -7.23
C VAL A 89 17.18 -5.75 -6.55
N GLN A 90 16.35 -4.75 -6.24
CA GLN A 90 15.08 -4.90 -5.49
C GLN A 90 13.86 -4.89 -6.41
N ARG A 91 14.02 -5.28 -7.68
CA ARG A 91 12.95 -5.22 -8.70
C ARG A 91 11.70 -5.99 -8.31
N ASN A 92 11.84 -7.07 -7.54
CA ASN A 92 10.72 -7.88 -7.08
C ASN A 92 9.69 -7.03 -6.32
N LEU A 93 10.15 -6.22 -5.37
CA LEU A 93 9.25 -5.38 -4.59
C LEU A 93 8.54 -4.36 -5.50
N ALA A 94 9.27 -3.75 -6.43
CA ALA A 94 8.74 -2.79 -7.38
C ALA A 94 7.71 -3.42 -8.34
N TYR A 95 8.01 -4.56 -8.95
CA TYR A 95 7.10 -5.25 -9.87
C TYR A 95 5.81 -5.70 -9.18
N LYS A 96 5.91 -6.25 -7.96
CA LYS A 96 4.72 -6.59 -7.16
C LYS A 96 3.87 -5.35 -6.90
N SER A 97 4.51 -4.24 -6.54
CA SER A 97 3.84 -2.96 -6.27
C SER A 97 3.17 -2.39 -7.51
N LEU A 98 3.85 -2.41 -8.66
CA LEU A 98 3.32 -1.95 -9.94
C LEU A 98 2.12 -2.79 -10.37
N GLY A 99 2.24 -4.12 -10.31
CA GLY A 99 1.13 -5.04 -10.57
C GLY A 99 -0.10 -4.69 -9.74
N GLN A 100 0.07 -4.49 -8.44
CA GLN A 100 -1.01 -4.08 -7.54
C GLN A 100 -1.60 -2.71 -7.90
N CYS A 101 -0.75 -1.73 -8.19
CA CYS A 101 -1.21 -0.39 -8.60
C CYS A 101 -2.08 -0.48 -9.86
N TYR A 102 -1.62 -1.18 -10.89
CA TYR A 102 -2.38 -1.31 -12.14
C TYR A 102 -3.65 -2.13 -11.97
N GLN A 103 -3.64 -3.21 -11.18
CA GLN A 103 -4.83 -4.02 -10.92
C GLN A 103 -5.92 -3.20 -10.24
N GLN A 104 -5.58 -2.43 -9.20
CA GLN A 104 -6.53 -1.57 -8.47
C GLN A 104 -7.15 -0.48 -9.36
N ASN A 105 -6.53 -0.15 -10.49
CA ASN A 105 -7.01 0.82 -11.46
C ASN A 105 -7.72 0.19 -12.67
N GLY A 106 -7.89 -1.14 -12.70
CA GLY A 106 -8.52 -1.84 -13.82
C GLY A 106 -7.63 -1.99 -15.06
N PHE A 107 -6.33 -1.67 -14.98
CA PHE A 107 -5.38 -1.90 -16.07
C PHE A 107 -4.85 -3.34 -16.04
N PHE A 108 -5.76 -4.30 -16.22
CA PHE A 108 -5.50 -5.72 -15.95
C PHE A 108 -4.36 -6.34 -16.77
N TYR A 109 -4.23 -6.01 -18.06
CA TYR A 109 -3.11 -6.51 -18.88
C TYR A 109 -1.75 -5.96 -18.43
N VAL A 110 -1.71 -4.72 -17.96
CA VAL A 110 -0.47 -4.11 -17.44
C VAL A 110 -0.14 -4.72 -16.09
N ALA A 111 -1.15 -4.94 -15.24
CA ALA A 111 -0.99 -5.63 -13.97
C ALA A 111 -0.46 -7.05 -14.16
N GLU A 112 -1.07 -7.81 -15.09
CA GLU A 112 -0.63 -9.15 -15.50
C GLU A 112 0.85 -9.13 -15.88
N TYR A 113 1.26 -8.21 -16.75
CA TYR A 113 2.65 -8.07 -17.18
C TYR A 113 3.63 -7.94 -16.01
N TYR A 114 3.36 -7.03 -15.06
CA TYR A 114 4.24 -6.86 -13.91
C TYR A 114 4.21 -8.03 -12.93
N TYR A 115 3.06 -8.71 -12.77
CA TYR A 115 2.99 -9.93 -11.96
C TYR A 115 3.75 -11.09 -12.58
N LEU A 116 3.71 -11.25 -13.91
CA LEU A 116 4.52 -12.24 -14.61
C LEU A 116 6.02 -11.92 -14.51
N LEU A 117 6.40 -10.64 -14.60
CA LEU A 117 7.78 -10.22 -14.33
C LEU A 117 8.21 -10.55 -12.90
N TYR A 118 7.35 -10.31 -11.91
CA TYR A 118 7.62 -10.71 -10.54
C TYR A 118 7.83 -12.23 -10.43
N LEU A 119 6.93 -13.03 -10.99
CA LEU A 119 7.00 -14.48 -10.91
C LEU A 119 8.24 -15.03 -11.61
N SER A 120 8.70 -14.40 -12.69
CA SER A 120 9.95 -14.80 -13.36
C SER A 120 11.19 -14.73 -12.47
N ILE A 121 11.14 -13.96 -11.38
CA ILE A 121 12.23 -13.83 -10.41
C ILE A 121 11.91 -14.60 -9.10
N SER A 122 10.63 -14.65 -8.71
CA SER A 122 10.17 -15.33 -7.51
C SER A 122 8.96 -16.19 -7.84
N ASN A 123 9.21 -17.47 -8.13
CA ASN A 123 8.19 -18.41 -8.63
C ASN A 123 7.08 -18.72 -7.60
N ASP A 124 7.32 -18.48 -6.30
CA ASP A 124 6.53 -19.11 -5.24
C ASP A 124 5.68 -18.12 -4.44
N SER A 125 5.24 -17.02 -5.06
CA SER A 125 4.36 -16.06 -4.37
C SER A 125 2.89 -16.38 -4.57
N LEU A 126 2.32 -17.12 -3.61
CA LEU A 126 0.87 -17.35 -3.52
C LEU A 126 0.07 -16.04 -3.62
N SER A 127 0.56 -14.94 -3.02
CA SER A 127 -0.12 -13.65 -3.10
C SER A 127 -0.24 -13.09 -4.52
N VAL A 128 0.81 -13.27 -5.34
CA VAL A 128 0.83 -12.80 -6.73
C VAL A 128 0.02 -13.72 -7.62
N LEU A 129 0.07 -15.03 -7.38
CA LEU A 129 -0.76 -16.00 -8.10
C LEU A 129 -2.25 -15.77 -7.85
N SER A 130 -2.66 -15.51 -6.61
CA SER A 130 -4.05 -15.14 -6.31
C SER A 130 -4.47 -13.86 -7.04
N SER A 131 -3.59 -12.87 -7.12
CA SER A 131 -3.86 -11.61 -7.84
C SER A 131 -4.00 -11.84 -9.35
N LEU A 132 -3.16 -12.70 -9.93
CA LEU A 132 -3.29 -13.12 -11.33
C LEU A 132 -4.57 -13.91 -11.59
N LEU A 133 -4.97 -14.79 -10.67
CA LEU A 133 -6.21 -15.54 -10.76
C LEU A 133 -7.41 -14.59 -10.82
N GLU A 134 -7.48 -13.59 -9.94
CA GLU A 134 -8.51 -12.55 -9.98
C GLU A 134 -8.54 -11.80 -11.32
N ILE A 135 -7.37 -11.44 -11.85
CA ILE A 135 -7.23 -10.82 -13.17
C ILE A 135 -7.79 -11.73 -14.27
N TYR A 136 -7.44 -13.01 -14.27
CA TYR A 136 -7.87 -13.94 -15.32
C TYR A 136 -9.36 -14.30 -15.23
N ILE A 137 -9.92 -14.36 -14.02
CA ILE A 137 -11.36 -14.45 -13.81
C ILE A 137 -12.06 -13.22 -14.40
N TYR A 138 -11.53 -12.02 -14.14
CA TYR A 138 -12.10 -10.79 -14.69
C TYR A 138 -12.04 -10.73 -16.22
N LEU A 139 -10.94 -11.23 -16.81
CA LEU A 139 -10.73 -11.29 -18.26
C LEU A 139 -11.40 -12.50 -18.93
N ASP A 140 -12.09 -13.35 -18.18
CA ASP A 140 -12.75 -14.59 -18.66
C ASP A 140 -11.80 -15.54 -19.41
N ASN A 141 -10.55 -15.64 -18.96
CA ASN A 141 -9.53 -16.46 -19.62
C ASN A 141 -9.39 -17.84 -18.96
N HIS A 142 -10.34 -18.75 -19.25
CA HIS A 142 -10.42 -20.07 -18.63
C HIS A 142 -9.12 -20.89 -18.67
N ASN A 143 -8.36 -20.83 -19.78
CA ASN A 143 -7.11 -21.57 -19.91
C ASN A 143 -6.04 -21.08 -18.90
N LYS A 144 -5.97 -19.77 -18.67
CA LYS A 144 -5.03 -19.19 -17.70
C LYS A 144 -5.51 -19.38 -16.27
N ILE A 145 -6.83 -19.38 -16.04
CA ILE A 145 -7.43 -19.68 -14.74
C ILE A 145 -7.00 -21.06 -14.26
N SER A 146 -7.26 -22.11 -15.07
CA SER A 146 -6.92 -23.49 -14.68
C SER A 146 -5.43 -23.65 -14.42
N PHE A 147 -4.59 -23.04 -15.25
CA PHE A 147 -3.13 -23.08 -15.08
C PHE A 147 -2.66 -22.45 -13.76
N VAL A 148 -3.21 -21.30 -13.37
CA VAL A 148 -2.85 -20.64 -12.11
C VAL A 148 -3.40 -21.40 -10.90
N GLU A 149 -4.61 -21.95 -11.00
CA GLU A 149 -5.19 -22.79 -9.94
C GLU A 149 -4.32 -24.01 -9.64
N ASP A 150 -3.84 -24.69 -10.68
CA ASP A 150 -2.92 -25.82 -10.55
C ASP A 150 -1.61 -25.41 -9.86
N GLN A 151 -1.02 -24.27 -10.24
CA GLN A 151 0.18 -23.74 -9.58
C GLN A 151 -0.05 -23.43 -8.11
N ILE A 152 -1.18 -22.81 -7.77
CA ILE A 152 -1.56 -22.51 -6.38
C ILE A 152 -1.70 -23.82 -5.58
N ALA A 153 -2.34 -24.84 -6.15
CA ALA A 153 -2.52 -26.14 -5.50
C ALA A 153 -1.17 -26.82 -5.24
N GLN A 154 -0.26 -26.82 -6.21
CA GLN A 154 1.09 -27.38 -6.07
C GLN A 154 1.88 -26.69 -4.95
N LEU A 155 1.88 -25.35 -4.90
CA LEU A 155 2.58 -24.60 -3.86
C LEU A 155 2.00 -24.80 -2.46
N ARG A 156 0.67 -24.93 -2.33
CA ARG A 156 0.03 -25.23 -1.04
C ARG A 156 0.44 -26.60 -0.51
N ASN A 157 0.49 -27.60 -1.38
CA ASN A 157 0.91 -28.95 -1.02
C ASN A 157 2.38 -28.99 -0.56
N LEU A 158 3.26 -28.26 -1.24
CA LEU A 158 4.67 -28.15 -0.85
C LEU A 158 4.82 -27.55 0.56
N ASN A 159 4.14 -26.42 0.84
CA ASN A 159 4.21 -25.77 2.14
C ASN A 159 3.65 -26.65 3.28
N SER A 160 2.64 -27.48 3.00
CA SER A 160 2.08 -28.38 4.01
C SER A 160 3.01 -29.55 4.42
N CYS A 161 3.99 -29.89 3.58
CA CYS A 161 4.99 -30.91 3.91
C CYS A 161 6.11 -30.35 4.80
N ASP A 162 6.50 -29.08 4.63
CA ASP A 162 7.58 -28.46 5.41
C ASP A 162 7.19 -28.20 6.87
N ASP A 163 5.90 -28.01 7.18
CA ASP A 163 5.40 -27.83 8.56
C ASP A 163 5.33 -29.15 9.38
N SER A 164 5.75 -30.29 8.81
CA SER A 164 5.66 -31.62 9.42
C SER A 164 7.01 -32.23 9.87
N LEU A 165 8.09 -31.44 9.86
CA LEU A 165 9.44 -31.81 10.30
C LEU A 165 9.87 -31.00 11.54
#